data_AF-A0A945S6N0-F1
#
_entry.id   AF-A0A945S6N0-F1
#
_cell.length_a   1.000
_cell.length_b   1.000
_cell.length_c   1.000
_cell.angle_alpha   90.00
_cell.angle_beta   90.00
_cell.angle_gamma   90.00
#
_symmetry.space_group_name_H-M   'P 1'
#
loop_
_entity.id
_entity.type
_entity.pdbx_description
1 polymer ?
#
loop_
_entity_poly.entity_id
_entity_poly.type
_entity_poly.pdbx_seq_one_letter_code
_entity_poly.pdbx_strand_id
1 'polypeptide(L)'
;MKLTQKDIEFLEKLHGLLQLKGLRIEKRPGRPSYFVLRGNYGERIDRCFDMTRQGVRWRFHHVFTNIYVAAYETIFVIERRFGTSLRNEAMAISRERVLLRRRFMGGQMGEETSRPDDKNED
;
A
#
# COMPACT_ATOMS: atom_id res chain seq x y z
N MET A 1 -6.42 -9.43 0.57
CA MET A 1 -5.36 -9.36 -0.46
C MET A 1 -4.21 -8.51 0.06
N LYS A 2 -2.97 -8.77 -0.36
CA LYS A 2 -1.80 -7.93 -0.01
C LYS A 2 -1.60 -6.86 -1.09
N LEU A 3 -1.11 -5.68 -0.71
CA LEU A 3 -0.69 -4.65 -1.68
C LEU A 3 0.47 -5.17 -2.51
N THR A 4 0.42 -4.98 -3.82
CA THR A 4 1.55 -5.24 -4.73
C THR A 4 2.51 -4.06 -4.76
N GLN A 5 3.70 -4.25 -5.33
CA GLN A 5 4.67 -3.17 -5.53
C GLN A 5 4.07 -2.00 -6.34
N LYS A 6 3.29 -2.29 -7.39
CA LYS A 6 2.58 -1.28 -8.18
C LYS A 6 1.53 -0.52 -7.38
N ASP A 7 0.91 -1.16 -6.39
CA ASP A 7 -0.05 -0.48 -5.51
C ASP A 7 0.66 0.44 -4.51
N ILE A 8 1.84 0.04 -4.03
CA ILE A 8 2.70 0.88 -3.17
C ILE A 8 3.17 2.11 -3.94
N GLU A 9 3.72 1.95 -5.14
CA GLU A 9 4.14 3.07 -6.00
C GLU A 9 2.98 4.02 -6.33
N PHE A 10 1.79 3.46 -6.58
CA PHE A 10 0.58 4.26 -6.77
C PHE A 10 0.24 5.08 -5.52
N LEU A 11 0.32 4.48 -4.33
CA LEU A 11 0.04 5.17 -3.07
C LEU A 11 1.05 6.29 -2.78
N GLU A 12 2.33 6.08 -3.06
CA GLU A 12 3.38 7.09 -2.89
C GLU A 12 3.14 8.30 -3.81
N LYS A 13 2.87 8.06 -5.10
CA LYS A 13 2.51 9.13 -6.05
C LYS A 13 1.23 9.85 -5.63
N LEU A 14 0.19 9.10 -5.25
CA LEU A 14 -1.08 9.68 -4.81
C LEU A 14 -0.88 10.56 -3.57
N HIS A 15 -0.08 10.12 -2.60
CA HIS A 15 0.19 10.90 -1.38
C HIS A 15 0.82 12.26 -1.72
N GLY A 16 1.83 12.30 -2.58
CA GLY A 16 2.44 13.56 -3.02
C GLY A 16 1.43 14.48 -3.73
N LEU A 17 0.54 13.91 -4.54
CA LEU A 17 -0.50 14.66 -5.24
C LEU A 17 -1.60 15.20 -4.33
N LEU A 18 -1.96 14.48 -3.25
CA LEU A 18 -2.90 14.96 -2.22
C LEU A 18 -2.34 16.19 -1.49
N GLN A 19 -1.03 16.22 -1.23
CA GLN A 19 -0.35 17.33 -0.55
C GLN A 19 -0.19 18.56 -1.45
N LEU A 20 0.17 18.36 -2.72
CA LEU A 20 0.62 19.46 -3.59
C LEU A 20 -0.46 20.02 -4.52
N LYS A 21 -1.47 19.22 -4.91
CA LYS A 21 -2.34 19.55 -6.06
C LYS A 21 -3.83 19.63 -5.75
N GLY A 22 -4.20 19.76 -4.46
CA GLY A 22 -5.60 19.89 -4.05
C GLY A 22 -6.47 18.67 -4.40
N LEU A 23 -5.84 17.51 -4.63
CA LEU A 23 -6.55 16.24 -4.70
C LEU A 23 -6.99 15.86 -3.29
N ARG A 24 -8.17 15.25 -3.19
CA ARG A 24 -8.75 14.80 -1.92
C ARG A 24 -9.54 13.53 -2.12
N ILE A 25 -9.51 12.68 -1.11
CA ILE A 25 -10.31 11.46 -1.07
C ILE A 25 -11.60 11.80 -0.33
N GLU A 26 -12.73 11.59 -1.00
CA GLU A 26 -14.05 11.82 -0.41
C GLU A 26 -14.81 10.50 -0.29
N LYS A 27 -15.58 10.35 0.78
CA LYS A 27 -16.61 9.31 0.86
C LYS A 27 -17.80 9.72 0.00
N ARG A 28 -18.15 8.90 -0.98
CA ARG A 28 -19.38 9.05 -1.75
C ARG A 28 -20.47 8.16 -1.15
N PRO A 29 -21.62 8.72 -0.75
CA PRO A 29 -22.75 7.92 -0.31
C PRO A 29 -23.26 7.03 -1.46
N GLY A 30 -23.60 5.80 -1.12
CA GLY A 30 -24.07 4.75 -2.04
C GLY A 30 -24.57 3.54 -1.27
N ARG A 31 -24.91 2.46 -1.99
CA ARG A 31 -25.29 1.16 -1.41
C ARG A 31 -24.40 0.03 -1.97
N PRO A 32 -23.21 -0.21 -1.41
CA PRO A 32 -22.57 0.46 -0.26
C PRO A 32 -21.93 1.82 -0.62
N SER A 33 -21.52 2.58 0.40
CA SER A 33 -20.70 3.79 0.20
C SER A 33 -19.30 3.41 -0.29
N TYR A 34 -18.65 4.30 -1.03
CA TYR A 34 -17.31 4.06 -1.57
C TYR A 34 -16.47 5.33 -1.58
N PHE A 35 -15.15 5.19 -1.67
CA PHE A 35 -14.25 6.33 -1.79
C PHE A 35 -14.14 6.79 -3.25
N VAL A 36 -14.01 8.10 -3.44
CA VAL A 36 -13.73 8.72 -4.72
C VAL A 36 -12.56 9.70 -4.60
N LEU A 37 -11.74 9.76 -5.65
CA LEU A 37 -10.73 10.78 -5.79
C LEU A 37 -11.33 12.03 -6.46
N ARG A 38 -11.25 13.17 -5.76
CA ARG A 38 -11.79 14.48 -6.17
C ARG A 38 -10.66 15.50 -6.20
N GLY A 39 -10.83 16.57 -6.97
CA GLY A 39 -9.79 17.60 -7.15
C GLY A 39 -9.22 17.62 -8.57
N ASN A 40 -8.29 18.54 -8.76
CA ASN A 40 -7.95 19.27 -9.99
C ASN A 40 -8.30 18.59 -11.34
N TYR A 41 -9.33 19.13 -12.00
CA TYR A 41 -9.61 18.96 -13.42
C TYR A 41 -8.95 20.12 -14.16
N GLY A 42 -7.72 19.92 -14.62
CA GLY A 42 -6.94 20.90 -15.35
C GLY A 42 -5.58 20.33 -15.75
N GLU A 43 -4.96 19.60 -14.82
CA GLU A 43 -3.88 18.67 -15.15
C GLU A 43 -4.42 17.28 -15.46
N ARG A 44 -3.86 16.68 -16.50
CA ARG A 44 -4.12 15.30 -16.90
C ARG A 44 -3.57 14.36 -15.82
N ILE A 45 -4.41 13.96 -14.86
CA ILE A 45 -4.06 12.99 -13.80
C ILE A 45 -3.42 11.71 -14.36
N ASP A 46 -3.79 11.34 -15.58
CA ASP A 46 -3.18 10.27 -16.35
C ASP A 46 -1.67 10.46 -16.58
N ARG A 47 -1.20 11.68 -16.80
CA ARG A 47 0.23 12.00 -16.92
C ARG A 47 0.97 11.90 -15.59
N CYS A 48 0.35 12.33 -14.48
CA CYS A 48 1.00 12.27 -13.16
C CYS A 48 1.23 10.82 -12.70
N PHE A 49 0.32 9.92 -13.06
CA PHE A 49 0.41 8.51 -12.71
C PHE A 49 1.04 7.63 -13.80
N ASP A 50 1.35 8.18 -14.97
CA ASP A 50 1.79 7.45 -16.16
C ASP A 50 0.85 6.28 -16.51
N MET A 51 -0.45 6.55 -16.49
CA MET A 51 -1.49 5.55 -16.77
C MET A 51 -2.75 6.23 -17.28
N THR A 52 -3.61 5.50 -17.99
CA THR A 52 -4.88 6.09 -18.44
C THR A 52 -5.75 6.51 -17.25
N ARG A 53 -6.66 7.47 -17.45
CA ARG A 53 -7.63 7.87 -16.41
C ARG A 53 -8.43 6.69 -15.86
N GLN A 54 -8.75 5.71 -16.70
CA GLN A 54 -9.42 4.49 -16.27
C GLN A 54 -8.49 3.59 -15.45
N GLY A 55 -7.21 3.52 -15.79
CA GLY A 55 -6.18 2.87 -14.97
C GLY A 55 -6.08 3.49 -13.58
N VAL A 56 -6.04 4.84 -13.48
CA VAL A 56 -6.04 5.55 -12.19
C VAL A 56 -7.28 5.18 -11.38
N ARG A 57 -8.47 5.25 -11.99
CA ARG A 57 -9.74 4.92 -11.33
C ARG A 57 -9.77 3.48 -10.84
N TRP A 58 -9.34 2.54 -11.68
CA TRP A 58 -9.31 1.13 -11.34
C TRP A 58 -8.37 0.87 -10.17
N ARG A 59 -7.14 1.41 -10.21
CA ARG A 59 -6.15 1.19 -9.15
C ARG A 59 -6.56 1.88 -7.85
N PHE A 60 -7.14 3.06 -7.93
CA PHE A 60 -7.76 3.72 -6.78
C PHE A 60 -8.86 2.86 -6.15
N HIS A 61 -9.80 2.35 -6.95
CA HIS A 61 -10.86 1.47 -6.46
C HIS A 61 -10.30 0.18 -5.86
N HIS A 62 -9.32 -0.44 -6.51
CA HIS A 62 -8.65 -1.64 -6.03
C HIS A 62 -8.04 -1.44 -4.63
N VAL A 63 -7.26 -0.37 -4.44
CA VAL A 63 -6.59 -0.11 -3.17
C VAL A 63 -7.56 0.33 -2.08
N PHE A 64 -8.40 1.33 -2.34
CA PHE A 64 -9.22 1.93 -1.28
C PHE A 64 -10.52 1.17 -1.00
N THR A 65 -11.05 0.41 -1.96
CA THR A 65 -12.29 -0.37 -1.77
C THR A 65 -11.96 -1.84 -1.56
N ASN A 66 -11.32 -2.49 -2.53
CA ASN A 66 -11.15 -3.95 -2.48
C ASN A 66 -10.11 -4.40 -1.45
N ILE A 67 -9.14 -3.56 -1.10
CA ILE A 67 -8.12 -3.88 -0.08
C ILE A 67 -8.44 -3.20 1.24
N TYR A 68 -8.50 -1.87 1.25
CA TYR A 68 -8.61 -1.10 2.49
C TYR A 68 -9.95 -1.33 3.21
N VAL A 69 -11.09 -1.09 2.54
CA VAL A 69 -12.42 -1.34 3.15
C VAL A 69 -12.61 -2.82 3.50
N ALA A 70 -12.24 -3.74 2.61
CA ALA A 70 -12.34 -5.18 2.87
C ALA A 70 -11.52 -5.64 4.09
N ALA A 71 -10.36 -5.00 4.36
CA ALA A 71 -9.58 -5.27 5.57
C ALA A 71 -10.33 -4.85 6.83
N TYR A 72 -10.99 -3.69 6.82
CA TYR A 72 -11.84 -3.27 7.95
C TYR A 72 -13.07 -4.15 8.11
N GLU A 73 -13.70 -4.62 7.03
CA GLU A 73 -14.80 -5.58 7.12
C GLU A 73 -14.35 -6.87 7.81
N THR A 74 -13.17 -7.38 7.44
CA THR A 74 -12.58 -8.57 8.06
C THR A 74 -12.32 -8.35 9.55
N ILE A 75 -11.69 -7.22 9.90
CA ILE A 75 -11.43 -6.85 11.31
C ILE A 75 -12.75 -6.74 12.07
N PHE A 76 -13.75 -6.06 11.51
CA PHE A 76 -15.06 -5.89 12.14
C PHE A 76 -15.75 -7.23 12.42
N VAL A 77 -15.69 -8.19 11.48
CA VAL A 77 -16.26 -9.53 11.64
C VAL A 77 -15.59 -10.31 12.78
N ILE A 78 -14.26 -10.16 12.92
CA ILE A 78 -13.48 -10.79 14.00
C ILE A 78 -13.78 -10.12 15.34
N GLU A 79 -13.66 -8.80 15.42
CA GLU A 79 -13.83 -8.04 16.66
C GLU A 79 -15.26 -8.09 17.18
N ARG A 80 -16.25 -8.21 16.30
CA ARG A 80 -17.65 -8.45 16.70
C ARG A 80 -17.82 -9.74 17.52
N ARG A 81 -16.93 -10.73 17.35
CA ARG A 81 -17.00 -12.04 18.03
C ARG A 81 -16.08 -12.14 19.24
N PHE A 82 -14.89 -11.54 19.15
CA PHE A 82 -13.83 -11.69 20.15
C PHE A 82 -13.55 -10.41 20.96
N GLY A 83 -14.27 -9.32 20.67
CA GLY A 83 -13.96 -8.01 21.21
C GLY A 83 -12.71 -7.38 20.58
N THR A 84 -12.23 -6.28 21.15
CA THR A 84 -11.09 -5.51 20.62
C THR A 84 -9.79 -5.72 21.40
N SER A 85 -9.76 -6.65 22.36
CA SER A 85 -8.60 -6.92 23.22
C SER A 85 -7.36 -7.29 22.41
N LEU A 86 -7.53 -8.07 21.34
CA LEU A 86 -6.45 -8.53 20.46
C LEU A 86 -5.89 -7.44 19.52
N ARG A 87 -6.51 -6.27 19.43
CA ARG A 87 -6.17 -5.24 18.41
C ARG A 87 -4.73 -4.75 18.55
N ASN A 88 -4.29 -4.48 19.78
CA ASN A 88 -2.94 -3.96 20.04
C ASN A 88 -1.87 -4.98 19.64
N GLU A 89 -2.07 -6.24 20.00
CA GLU A 89 -1.17 -7.35 19.64
C GLU A 89 -1.15 -7.57 18.12
N ALA A 90 -2.32 -7.58 17.46
CA ALA A 90 -2.40 -7.70 16.01
C ALA A 90 -1.67 -6.56 15.28
N MET A 91 -1.76 -5.32 15.79
CA MET A 91 -1.01 -4.19 15.27
C MET A 91 0.50 -4.35 15.47
N ALA A 92 0.95 -4.84 16.62
CA ALA A 92 2.37 -5.11 16.90
C ALA A 92 2.93 -6.15 15.91
N ILE A 93 2.26 -7.30 15.76
CA ILE A 93 2.63 -8.36 14.81
C ILE A 93 2.66 -7.81 13.36
N SER A 94 1.70 -6.96 12.99
CA SER A 94 1.67 -6.34 11.66
C SER A 94 2.89 -5.45 11.41
N ARG A 95 3.29 -4.62 12.39
CA ARG A 95 4.47 -3.75 12.29
C ARG A 95 5.75 -4.58 12.15
N GLU A 96 5.91 -5.62 12.97
CA GLU A 96 7.05 -6.54 12.88
C GLU A 96 7.16 -7.14 11.47
N ARG A 97 6.06 -7.64 10.92
CA ARG A 97 6.02 -8.20 9.56
C ARG A 97 6.40 -7.19 8.48
N VAL A 98 6.03 -5.93 8.63
CA VAL A 98 6.43 -4.86 7.70
C VAL A 98 7.92 -4.57 7.82
N LEU A 99 8.45 -4.44 9.04
CA LEU A 99 9.87 -4.19 9.28
C LEU A 99 10.75 -5.33 8.76
N LEU A 100 10.35 -6.59 8.99
CA LEU A 100 11.06 -7.75 8.44
C LEU A 100 11.10 -7.71 6.91
N ARG A 101 9.97 -7.46 6.25
CA ARG A 101 9.93 -7.32 4.79
C ARG A 101 10.85 -6.21 4.27
N ARG A 102 10.92 -5.07 4.96
CA ARG A 102 11.84 -3.98 4.59
C ARG A 102 13.30 -4.40 4.72
N ARG A 103 13.67 -5.15 5.76
CA ARG A 103 15.04 -5.67 5.92
C ARG A 103 15.43 -6.65 4.82
N PHE A 104 14.54 -7.59 4.46
CA PHE A 104 14.80 -8.54 3.38
C PHE A 104 14.84 -7.90 1.99
N MET A 105 14.03 -6.86 1.72
CA MET A 105 14.09 -6.13 0.45
C MET A 105 15.26 -5.12 0.40
N GLY A 106 15.70 -4.59 1.55
CA GLY A 106 16.88 -3.72 1.64
C GLY A 106 18.22 -4.47 1.64
N GLY A 107 18.23 -5.76 1.98
CA GLY A 107 19.42 -6.62 2.03
C GLY A 107 19.77 -7.37 0.75
N GLN A 108 19.02 -7.20 -0.35
CA GLN A 108 19.36 -7.78 -1.66
C GLN A 108 20.28 -6.90 -2.53
N MET A 109 20.72 -5.74 -2.02
CA MET A 109 21.82 -4.96 -2.57
C MET A 109 22.97 -4.97 -1.56
N GLY A 110 23.89 -5.93 -1.67
CA GLY A 110 25.11 -5.95 -0.87
C GLY A 110 25.29 -7.23 -0.07
N GLU A 111 25.46 -8.35 -0.76
CA GLU A 111 26.28 -9.47 -0.29
C GLU A 111 26.74 -10.25 -1.53
N GLU A 112 27.53 -9.58 -2.38
CA GLU A 112 28.64 -10.27 -3.04
C GLU A 112 29.63 -10.57 -1.92
N THR A 113 29.39 -11.66 -1.19
CA THR A 113 30.42 -12.23 -0.34
C THR A 113 31.54 -12.66 -1.27
N SER A 114 32.57 -11.84 -1.32
CA SER A 114 33.92 -12.18 -1.73
C SER A 114 34.18 -13.64 -1.37
N ARG A 115 34.36 -14.50 -2.38
CA ARG A 115 35.02 -15.78 -2.16
C ARG A 115 36.38 -15.46 -1.56
N PRO A 116 36.74 -15.97 -0.37
CA PRO A 116 38.11 -15.90 0.06
C PRO A 116 38.94 -16.71 -0.94
N ASP A 117 39.94 -16.06 -1.52
CA ASP A 117 41.04 -16.71 -2.21
C ASP A 117 41.60 -17.81 -1.31
N ASP A 118 41.34 -19.07 -1.67
CA ASP A 118 42.01 -20.20 -1.06
C ASP A 118 43.42 -20.27 -1.67
N LYS A 119 44.31 -19.45 -1.11
CA LYS A 119 45.75 -19.70 -1.13
C LYS A 119 46.05 -20.62 0.05
N ASN A 120 46.36 -21.87 -0.25
CA ASN A 120 47.30 -22.75 0.46
C ASN A 120 47.71 -23.79 -0.58
N GLU A 121 48.89 -23.64 -1.19
CA GLU A 121 50.15 -24.26 -0.73
C GLU A 121 50.09 -25.79 -0.83
N ASP A 122 50.66 -26.31 -1.92
CA ASP A 122 51.69 -27.36 -1.93
C ASP A 122 52.60 -27.16 -3.15
#